data_AF-A0A8B6ECX0-F1
#
_entry.id   AF-A0A8B6ECX0-F1
#
_cell.length_a   1.000
_cell.length_b   1.000
_cell.length_c   1.000
_cell.angle_alpha   90.00
_cell.angle_beta   90.00
_cell.angle_gamma   90.00
#
_symmetry.space_group_name_H-M   'P 1'
#
loop_
_entity.id
_entity.type
_entity.pdbx_description
1 polymer ?
#
loop_
_entity_poly.entity_id
_entity_poly.type
_entity_poly.pdbx_seq_one_letter_code
_entity_poly.pdbx_strand_id
1 'polypeptide(L)'
;MKVLNKGLKYTPTPPADTDTLSVDIKEFCRKLRLKNHFGDKESKTADESIVRNKSTFTPEKGKNKDLDLYINHLSNFPLIPKPQDKVKNNLPFKQQQALYRLQKDESIIIKEADKGGALVIMDRIYYRDKIQEQLNDKQYYRELNDNMEKKTKRNINKLISKFPHCTTEKEVDYLTKFEVKTSNFYGLPKIHKSKEVETAVQQQNCAYIEINSPKDLKFRPIVAGPQCPTHRLSHFIDLILKPLCQYVPSFIRDNFDFLNHLPAEVKEDAILVSFDVTSLYTNIPHIQQTFTSRSQRRCNIGKLRRNKSLHQYTAQTRIRCCKILARVI
;
A
#
# COMPACT_ATOMS: atom_id res chain seq x y z
N MET A 1 -24.09 4.95 -11.85
CA MET A 1 -23.49 5.99 -11.00
C MET A 1 -23.80 5.87 -9.50
N LYS A 2 -25.06 5.75 -9.04
CA LYS A 2 -25.38 5.72 -7.58
C LYS A 2 -24.57 4.73 -6.73
N VAL A 3 -24.25 3.55 -7.25
CA VAL A 3 -23.41 2.55 -6.52
C VAL A 3 -21.97 3.04 -6.32
N LEU A 4 -21.43 3.78 -7.28
CA LEU A 4 -20.07 4.30 -7.24
C LEU A 4 -19.93 5.51 -6.28
N ASN A 5 -21.02 6.26 -6.04
CA ASN A 5 -21.06 7.34 -5.04
C ASN A 5 -20.81 6.85 -3.60
N LYS A 6 -20.98 5.54 -3.34
CA LYS A 6 -20.66 4.94 -2.04
C LYS A 6 -19.15 4.89 -1.77
N GLY A 7 -18.33 5.03 -2.82
CA GLY A 7 -16.87 5.04 -2.76
C GLY A 7 -16.26 3.64 -2.78
N LEU A 8 -14.95 3.55 -3.07
CA LEU A 8 -14.22 2.28 -3.19
C LEU A 8 -14.10 1.49 -1.89
N LYS A 9 -14.24 2.16 -0.74
CA LYS A 9 -14.18 1.53 0.59
C LYS A 9 -15.52 0.94 1.04
N TYR A 10 -16.58 1.13 0.25
CA TYR A 10 -17.88 0.54 0.57
C TYR A 10 -17.86 -0.96 0.27
N THR A 11 -18.17 -1.77 1.27
CA THR A 11 -18.24 -3.22 1.14
C THR A 11 -19.71 -3.66 1.07
N PRO A 12 -20.19 -4.18 -0.08
CA PRO A 12 -21.48 -4.85 -0.15
C PRO A 12 -21.54 -5.99 0.86
N THR A 13 -22.73 -6.33 1.36
CA THR A 13 -22.93 -7.54 2.16
C THR A 13 -22.40 -8.73 1.36
N PRO A 14 -21.34 -9.43 1.83
CA PRO A 14 -20.77 -10.53 1.09
C PRO A 14 -21.73 -11.74 1.10
N PRO A 15 -21.68 -12.59 0.07
CA PRO A 15 -22.34 -13.89 0.16
C PRO A 15 -21.72 -14.71 1.30
N ALA A 16 -22.48 -15.67 1.83
CA ALA A 16 -21.93 -16.63 2.78
C ALA A 16 -20.81 -17.44 2.08
N ASP A 17 -19.64 -17.48 2.70
CA ASP A 17 -18.46 -18.20 2.21
C ASP A 17 -18.10 -19.29 3.22
N THR A 18 -18.70 -20.47 3.02
CA THR A 18 -18.50 -21.63 3.90
C THR A 18 -17.10 -22.22 3.78
N ASP A 19 -16.46 -22.05 2.62
CA ASP A 19 -15.14 -22.60 2.36
C ASP A 19 -14.08 -21.82 3.13
N THR A 20 -14.10 -20.49 3.03
CA THR A 20 -13.22 -19.62 3.83
C THR A 20 -13.47 -19.81 5.33
N LEU A 21 -14.73 -19.90 5.76
CA LEU A 21 -15.07 -20.15 7.16
C LEU A 21 -14.48 -21.48 7.68
N SER A 22 -14.51 -22.54 6.86
CA SER A 22 -13.92 -23.83 7.21
C SER A 22 -12.39 -23.74 7.39
N VAL A 23 -11.73 -22.99 6.52
CA VAL A 23 -10.28 -22.71 6.63
C VAL A 23 -9.99 -21.90 7.90
N ASP A 24 -10.79 -20.87 8.19
CA ASP A 24 -10.64 -20.02 9.38
C ASP A 24 -10.81 -20.82 10.68
N ILE A 25 -11.80 -21.73 10.73
CA ILE A 25 -12.00 -22.62 11.88
C ILE A 25 -10.79 -23.52 12.07
N LYS A 26 -10.24 -24.10 11.00
CA LYS A 26 -9.01 -24.91 11.08
C LYS A 26 -7.83 -24.10 11.59
N GLU A 27 -7.64 -22.87 11.10
CA GLU A 27 -6.59 -21.98 11.59
C GLU A 27 -6.79 -21.61 13.06
N PHE A 28 -8.02 -21.33 13.47
CA PHE A 28 -8.37 -21.00 14.85
C PHE A 28 -8.09 -22.18 15.79
N CYS A 29 -8.56 -23.38 15.44
CA CYS A 29 -8.27 -24.62 16.16
C CYS A 29 -6.76 -24.87 16.28
N ARG A 30 -6.00 -24.62 15.21
CA ARG A 30 -4.53 -24.71 15.23
C ARG A 30 -3.91 -23.70 16.20
N LYS A 31 -4.39 -22.45 16.23
CA LYS A 31 -3.92 -21.42 17.17
C LYS A 31 -4.19 -21.82 18.62
N LEU A 32 -5.35 -22.41 18.92
CA LEU A 32 -5.66 -22.92 20.26
C LEU A 32 -4.68 -24.03 20.67
N ARG A 33 -4.41 -24.99 19.78
CA ARG A 33 -3.42 -26.06 20.03
C ARG A 33 -2.03 -25.50 20.30
N LEU A 34 -1.59 -24.52 19.50
CA LEU A 34 -0.30 -23.86 19.70
C LEU A 34 -0.23 -23.15 21.06
N LYS A 35 -1.28 -22.41 21.43
CA LYS A 35 -1.35 -21.72 22.72
C LYS A 35 -1.28 -22.71 23.88
N ASN A 36 -2.00 -23.83 23.81
CA ASN A 36 -1.92 -24.88 24.83
C ASN A 36 -0.54 -25.59 24.84
N HIS A 37 0.10 -25.77 23.68
CA HIS A 37 1.40 -26.45 23.61
C HIS A 37 2.55 -25.63 24.19
N PHE A 38 2.52 -24.31 24.01
CA PHE A 38 3.58 -23.39 24.43
C PHE A 38 3.26 -22.57 25.68
N GLY A 39 1.99 -22.51 26.12
CA GLY A 39 1.52 -21.63 27.19
C GLY A 39 2.19 -21.86 28.56
N ASP A 40 2.56 -23.10 28.86
CA ASP A 40 3.18 -23.46 30.15
C ASP A 40 4.72 -23.49 30.09
N LYS A 41 5.31 -23.19 28.93
CA LYS A 41 6.76 -23.19 28.76
C LYS A 41 7.26 -21.75 28.81
N GLU A 42 7.89 -21.37 29.90
CA GLU A 42 8.86 -20.26 29.86
C GLU A 42 9.84 -20.55 28.71
N SER A 43 9.96 -19.62 27.78
CA SER A 43 10.73 -19.81 26.55
C SER A 43 12.22 -19.96 26.88
N LYS A 44 12.67 -21.19 27.15
CA LYS A 44 14.07 -21.51 27.49
C LYS A 44 15.06 -21.28 26.34
N THR A 45 14.57 -20.93 25.15
CA THR A 45 15.41 -20.47 24.04
C THR A 45 14.87 -19.12 23.55
N ALA A 46 15.61 -18.05 23.85
CA ALA A 46 15.34 -16.75 23.25
C ALA A 46 15.77 -16.84 21.77
N ASP A 47 14.80 -17.06 20.88
CA ASP A 47 15.06 -16.97 19.45
C ASP A 47 15.34 -15.50 19.10
N GLU A 48 16.61 -15.17 18.90
CA GLU A 48 17.10 -13.82 18.58
C GLU A 48 16.72 -13.36 17.16
N SER A 49 16.15 -14.26 16.34
CA SER A 49 15.78 -13.95 14.96
C SER A 49 14.67 -12.88 14.91
N ILE A 50 14.97 -11.78 14.21
CA ILE A 50 14.05 -10.66 14.02
C ILE A 50 12.94 -11.03 13.02
N VAL A 51 13.27 -11.88 12.04
CA VAL A 51 12.34 -12.39 11.02
C VAL A 51 12.43 -13.90 10.90
N ARG A 52 11.30 -14.52 10.54
CA ARG A 52 11.22 -15.97 10.30
C ARG A 52 10.05 -16.30 9.36
N ASN A 53 10.16 -17.42 8.66
CA ASN A 53 9.04 -17.97 7.90
C ASN A 53 7.90 -18.41 8.82
N LYS A 54 6.65 -18.37 8.30
CA LYS A 54 5.49 -18.88 9.02
C LYS A 54 5.66 -20.38 9.24
N SER A 55 5.54 -20.83 10.48
CA SER A 55 5.63 -22.25 10.83
C SER A 55 4.38 -23.02 10.39
N THR A 56 4.59 -24.19 9.81
CA THR A 56 3.57 -25.19 9.49
C THR A 56 3.31 -26.17 10.64
N PHE A 57 4.06 -26.05 11.75
CA PHE A 57 3.91 -26.92 12.91
C PHE A 57 2.49 -26.85 13.47
N THR A 58 1.94 -28.04 13.71
CA THR A 58 0.63 -28.22 14.37
C THR A 58 0.83 -29.24 15.48
N PRO A 59 0.58 -28.87 16.75
CA PRO A 59 0.70 -29.81 17.86
C PRO A 59 -0.23 -31.01 17.72
N GLU A 60 0.23 -32.17 18.16
CA GLU A 60 -0.58 -33.39 18.23
C GLU A 60 -1.76 -33.24 19.21
N LYS A 61 -2.79 -34.06 18.97
CA LYS A 61 -3.93 -34.25 19.89
C LYS A 61 -3.54 -35.09 21.10
N GLY A 62 -4.30 -34.96 22.19
CA GLY A 62 -4.20 -35.81 23.38
C GLY A 62 -3.60 -35.14 24.61
N LYS A 63 -3.01 -33.95 24.49
CA LYS A 63 -2.42 -33.22 25.64
C LYS A 63 -3.48 -32.65 26.59
N ASN A 64 -4.62 -32.22 26.07
CA ASN A 64 -5.71 -31.65 26.84
C ASN A 64 -7.03 -32.16 26.25
N LYS A 65 -7.71 -33.05 27.00
CA LYS A 65 -8.94 -33.70 26.56
C LYS A 65 -10.06 -32.71 26.33
N ASP A 66 -10.21 -31.72 27.20
CA ASP A 66 -11.27 -30.70 27.09
C ASP A 66 -11.07 -29.82 25.86
N LEU A 67 -9.82 -29.45 25.58
CA LEU A 67 -9.47 -28.72 24.37
C LEU A 67 -9.74 -29.54 23.10
N ASP A 68 -9.39 -30.83 23.11
CA ASP A 68 -9.65 -31.71 21.98
C ASP A 68 -11.15 -31.90 21.74
N LEU A 69 -11.95 -32.04 22.81
CA LEU A 69 -13.41 -32.08 22.72
C LEU A 69 -13.97 -30.78 22.10
N TYR A 70 -13.49 -29.63 22.57
CA TYR A 70 -13.91 -28.33 22.03
C TYR A 70 -13.53 -28.15 20.55
N ILE A 71 -12.31 -28.51 20.18
CA ILE A 71 -11.85 -28.45 18.77
C ILE A 71 -12.66 -29.39 17.89
N ASN A 72 -12.98 -30.60 18.36
CA ASN A 72 -13.82 -31.54 17.63
C ASN A 72 -15.24 -31.00 17.44
N HIS A 73 -15.81 -30.37 18.49
CA HIS A 73 -17.11 -29.72 18.40
C HIS A 73 -17.10 -28.59 17.36
N LEU A 74 -16.10 -27.69 17.40
CA LEU A 74 -15.99 -26.60 16.42
C LEU A 74 -15.78 -27.11 14.99
N SER A 75 -14.94 -28.12 14.81
CA SER A 75 -14.61 -28.65 13.47
C SER A 75 -15.80 -29.38 12.84
N ASN A 76 -16.68 -29.95 13.65
CA ASN A 76 -17.90 -30.63 13.21
C ASN A 76 -19.14 -29.72 13.28
N PHE A 77 -18.97 -28.45 13.67
CA PHE A 77 -20.09 -27.53 13.80
C PHE A 77 -20.73 -27.31 12.41
N PRO A 78 -22.06 -27.43 12.28
CA PRO A 78 -22.72 -27.23 11.00
C PRO A 78 -22.54 -25.77 10.56
N LEU A 79 -21.78 -25.57 9.47
CA LEU A 79 -21.51 -24.25 8.90
C LEU A 79 -22.67 -23.71 8.04
N ILE A 80 -23.75 -24.47 7.91
CA ILE A 80 -24.92 -24.08 7.13
C ILE A 80 -25.67 -23.00 7.92
N PRO A 81 -25.77 -21.76 7.41
CA PRO A 81 -26.55 -20.72 8.07
C PRO A 81 -28.00 -21.17 8.19
N LYS A 82 -28.62 -21.02 9.36
CA LYS A 82 -30.05 -21.29 9.48
C LYS A 82 -30.82 -20.26 8.64
N PRO A 83 -32.04 -20.56 8.16
CA PRO A 83 -32.82 -19.62 7.36
C PRO A 83 -33.04 -18.26 8.05
N GLN A 84 -33.09 -18.25 9.37
CA GLN A 84 -33.20 -17.08 10.24
C GLN A 84 -31.92 -16.23 10.34
N ASP A 85 -30.76 -16.74 9.91
CA ASP A 85 -29.46 -16.05 9.96
C ASP A 85 -29.17 -15.27 8.66
N LYS A 86 -30.14 -15.18 7.73
CA LYS A 86 -29.97 -14.45 6.47
C LYS A 86 -29.79 -12.96 6.73
N VAL A 87 -28.53 -12.50 6.64
CA VAL A 87 -28.17 -11.10 6.70
C VAL A 87 -28.84 -10.35 5.54
N LYS A 88 -29.52 -9.24 5.86
CA LYS A 88 -30.13 -8.39 4.84
C LYS A 88 -29.03 -7.73 3.99
N ASN A 89 -29.23 -7.75 2.67
CA ASN A 89 -28.35 -7.05 1.74
C ASN A 89 -28.35 -5.54 2.02
N ASN A 90 -27.17 -4.94 2.13
CA ASN A 90 -27.00 -3.50 2.30
C ASN A 90 -27.12 -2.70 0.97
N LEU A 91 -27.36 -3.38 -0.15
CA LEU A 91 -27.58 -2.80 -1.47
C LEU A 91 -28.94 -3.23 -2.05
N PRO A 92 -29.71 -2.32 -2.66
CA PRO A 92 -30.88 -2.70 -3.46
C PRO A 92 -30.47 -3.59 -4.65
N PHE A 93 -31.37 -4.48 -5.07
CA PHE A 93 -31.12 -5.44 -6.16
C PHE A 93 -30.59 -4.78 -7.44
N LYS A 94 -31.18 -3.65 -7.87
CA LYS A 94 -30.71 -2.90 -9.05
C LYS A 94 -29.26 -2.42 -8.91
N GLN A 95 -28.82 -2.04 -7.71
CA GLN A 95 -27.43 -1.62 -7.47
C GLN A 95 -26.46 -2.80 -7.44
N GLN A 96 -26.90 -3.96 -6.91
CA GLN A 96 -26.13 -5.20 -6.96
C GLN A 96 -25.90 -5.64 -8.42
N GLN A 97 -26.94 -5.62 -9.24
CA GLN A 97 -26.84 -5.96 -10.66
C GLN A 97 -25.92 -4.98 -11.41
N ALA A 98 -26.02 -3.68 -11.11
CA ALA A 98 -25.12 -2.68 -11.70
C ALA A 98 -23.65 -2.91 -11.29
N LEU A 99 -23.39 -3.25 -10.01
CA LEU A 99 -22.05 -3.56 -9.53
C LEU A 99 -21.48 -4.81 -10.22
N TYR A 100 -22.30 -5.86 -10.36
CA TYR A 100 -21.91 -7.08 -11.08
C TYR A 100 -21.53 -6.78 -12.53
N ARG A 101 -22.34 -5.98 -13.24
CA ARG A 101 -22.03 -5.56 -14.61
C ARG A 101 -20.71 -4.78 -14.70
N LEU A 102 -20.50 -3.82 -13.80
CA LEU A 102 -19.26 -3.04 -13.74
C LEU A 102 -18.03 -3.90 -13.42
N GLN A 103 -18.18 -4.92 -12.58
CA GLN A 103 -17.10 -5.84 -12.23
C GLN A 103 -16.71 -6.75 -13.41
N LYS A 104 -17.69 -7.11 -14.25
CA LYS A 104 -17.49 -7.99 -15.42
C LYS A 104 -17.11 -7.25 -16.69
N ASP A 105 -17.20 -5.92 -16.70
CA ASP A 105 -16.84 -5.10 -17.85
C ASP A 105 -15.32 -4.98 -17.98
N GLU A 106 -14.76 -5.70 -18.93
CA GLU A 106 -13.32 -5.67 -19.22
C GLU A 106 -12.90 -4.46 -20.06
N SER A 107 -13.84 -3.73 -20.67
CA SER A 107 -13.53 -2.54 -21.47
C SER A 107 -13.12 -1.34 -20.64
N ILE A 108 -13.44 -1.34 -19.33
CA ILE A 108 -13.17 -0.21 -18.44
C ILE A 108 -12.09 -0.52 -17.40
N ILE A 109 -11.50 0.55 -16.88
CA ILE A 109 -10.60 0.58 -15.73
C ILE A 109 -11.18 1.57 -14.70
N ILE A 110 -11.29 1.12 -13.46
CA ILE A 110 -11.74 1.96 -12.34
C ILE A 110 -10.56 2.15 -11.38
N LYS A 111 -10.19 3.40 -11.10
CA LYS A 111 -9.10 3.78 -10.19
C LYS A 111 -9.50 4.94 -9.29
N GLU A 112 -8.87 5.04 -8.14
CA GLU A 112 -8.89 6.28 -7.38
C GLU A 112 -7.98 7.33 -8.03
N ALA A 113 -8.38 8.59 -7.94
CA ALA A 113 -7.52 9.71 -8.31
C ALA A 113 -6.33 9.83 -7.36
N ASP A 114 -5.22 10.30 -7.91
CA ASP A 114 -3.97 10.53 -7.18
C ASP A 114 -4.12 11.47 -5.96
N LYS A 115 -5.07 12.41 -6.04
CA LYS A 115 -5.43 13.35 -4.97
C LYS A 115 -6.93 13.59 -4.99
N GLY A 116 -7.49 13.91 -3.82
CA GLY A 116 -8.90 14.31 -3.66
C GLY A 116 -9.90 13.16 -3.56
N GLY A 117 -9.47 11.90 -3.63
CA GLY A 117 -10.32 10.72 -3.39
C GLY A 117 -11.44 10.53 -4.41
N ALA A 118 -11.37 11.20 -5.56
CA ALA A 118 -12.30 11.04 -6.67
C ALA A 118 -12.18 9.63 -7.27
N LEU A 119 -13.29 9.07 -7.72
CA LEU A 119 -13.27 7.85 -8.54
C LEU A 119 -13.08 8.23 -9.99
N VAL A 120 -12.18 7.54 -10.70
CA VAL A 120 -11.93 7.72 -12.12
C VAL A 120 -12.24 6.42 -12.85
N ILE A 121 -13.22 6.48 -13.74
CA ILE A 121 -13.50 5.40 -14.71
C ILE A 121 -12.84 5.81 -16.02
N MET A 122 -12.16 4.91 -16.71
CA MET A 122 -11.48 5.13 -17.99
C MET A 122 -11.74 3.96 -18.93
N ASP A 123 -11.75 4.20 -20.23
CA ASP A 123 -11.53 3.12 -21.20
C ASP A 123 -10.15 2.46 -20.97
N ARG A 124 -10.11 1.13 -21.13
CA ARG A 124 -8.92 0.32 -20.87
C ARG A 124 -7.82 0.59 -21.90
N ILE A 125 -8.18 0.82 -23.15
CA ILE A 125 -7.23 1.11 -24.23
C ILE A 125 -6.58 2.47 -23.97
N TYR A 126 -7.37 3.50 -23.68
CA TYR A 126 -6.88 4.82 -23.31
C TYR A 126 -5.92 4.77 -22.10
N TYR A 127 -6.29 4.05 -21.04
CA TYR A 127 -5.43 3.89 -19.87
C TYR A 127 -4.10 3.19 -20.22
N ARG A 128 -4.16 2.08 -20.98
CA ARG A 128 -2.97 1.35 -21.43
C ARG A 128 -2.05 2.26 -22.25
N ASP A 129 -2.59 3.00 -23.20
CA ASP A 129 -1.80 3.83 -24.11
C ASP A 129 -1.11 4.96 -23.36
N LYS A 130 -1.78 5.58 -22.36
CA LYS A 130 -1.16 6.58 -21.47
C LYS A 130 -0.05 6.01 -20.61
N ILE A 131 -0.20 4.78 -20.12
CA ILE A 131 0.87 4.09 -19.40
C ILE A 131 2.05 3.79 -20.33
N GLN A 132 1.79 3.32 -21.55
CA GLN A 132 2.85 3.01 -22.52
C GLN A 132 3.60 4.28 -22.96
N GLU A 133 2.89 5.39 -23.18
CA GLU A 133 3.48 6.71 -23.43
C GLU A 133 4.50 7.08 -22.35
N GLN A 134 4.15 6.86 -21.08
CA GLN A 134 5.03 7.12 -19.95
C GLN A 134 6.23 6.15 -19.89
N LEU A 135 6.02 4.85 -20.11
CA LEU A 135 7.09 3.85 -20.06
C LEU A 135 8.07 3.94 -21.24
N ASN A 136 7.64 4.51 -22.35
CA ASN A 136 8.48 4.75 -23.53
C ASN A 136 9.43 5.95 -23.36
N ASP A 137 9.33 6.70 -22.26
CA ASP A 137 10.25 7.80 -21.98
C ASP A 137 11.66 7.25 -21.65
N LYS A 138 12.53 7.27 -22.67
CA LYS A 138 13.91 6.79 -22.60
C LYS A 138 14.81 7.64 -21.70
N GLN A 139 14.37 8.81 -21.27
CA GLN A 139 15.10 9.62 -20.29
C GLN A 139 15.06 8.97 -18.90
N TYR A 140 13.94 8.32 -18.54
CA TYR A 140 13.73 7.76 -17.20
C TYR A 140 13.66 6.23 -17.18
N TYR A 141 13.24 5.61 -18.27
CA TYR A 141 13.03 4.17 -18.36
C TYR A 141 13.94 3.53 -19.40
N ARG A 142 14.35 2.30 -19.11
CA ARG A 142 15.11 1.45 -20.03
C ARG A 142 14.46 0.08 -20.04
N GLU A 143 14.15 -0.40 -21.24
CA GLU A 143 13.63 -1.74 -21.45
C GLU A 143 14.68 -2.79 -21.07
N LEU A 144 14.22 -3.88 -20.46
CA LEU A 144 15.06 -4.99 -20.04
C LEU A 144 14.73 -6.20 -20.92
N ASN A 145 15.76 -6.78 -21.54
CA ASN A 145 15.61 -7.96 -22.40
C ASN A 145 15.40 -9.24 -21.58
N ASP A 146 15.88 -9.26 -20.34
CA ASP A 146 15.85 -10.44 -19.47
C ASP A 146 15.15 -10.15 -18.15
N ASN A 147 14.45 -11.17 -17.64
CA ASN A 147 13.93 -11.13 -16.28
C ASN A 147 15.08 -11.15 -15.25
N MET A 148 15.29 -10.00 -14.60
CA MET A 148 16.35 -9.78 -13.62
C MET A 148 16.10 -10.46 -12.26
N GLU A 149 14.92 -11.02 -12.00
CA GLU A 149 14.53 -11.59 -10.71
C GLU A 149 15.47 -12.71 -10.26
N LYS A 150 15.83 -13.63 -11.17
CA LYS A 150 16.77 -14.73 -10.88
C LYS A 150 18.15 -14.18 -10.54
N LYS A 151 18.62 -13.16 -11.26
CA LYS A 151 19.91 -12.50 -11.00
C LYS A 151 19.90 -11.80 -9.64
N THR A 152 18.82 -11.10 -9.32
CA THR A 152 18.64 -10.44 -8.00
C THR A 152 18.65 -11.47 -6.88
N LYS A 153 17.93 -12.59 -7.01
CA LYS A 153 17.93 -13.65 -5.99
C LYS A 153 19.31 -14.26 -5.79
N ARG A 154 20.06 -14.51 -6.87
CA ARG A 154 21.47 -14.97 -6.79
C ARG A 154 22.34 -13.96 -6.05
N ASN A 155 22.17 -12.66 -6.32
CA ASN A 155 22.94 -11.61 -5.66
C ASN A 155 22.62 -11.53 -4.16
N ILE A 156 21.34 -11.66 -3.78
CA ILE A 156 20.92 -11.71 -2.37
C ILE A 156 21.55 -12.92 -1.68
N ASN A 157 21.49 -14.10 -2.29
CA ASN A 157 22.10 -15.30 -1.72
C ASN A 157 23.63 -15.14 -1.55
N LYS A 158 24.31 -14.55 -2.54
CA LYS A 158 25.76 -14.25 -2.46
C LYS A 158 26.09 -13.28 -1.33
N LEU A 159 25.24 -12.27 -1.10
CA LEU A 159 25.42 -11.31 -0.01
C LEU A 159 25.26 -11.98 1.35
N ILE A 160 24.22 -12.80 1.51
CA ILE A 160 23.97 -13.54 2.76
C ILE A 160 25.13 -14.50 3.05
N SER A 161 25.60 -15.25 2.05
CA SER A 161 26.75 -16.17 2.21
C SER A 161 28.05 -15.44 2.54
N LYS A 162 28.19 -14.17 2.16
CA LYS A 162 29.37 -13.36 2.48
C LYS A 162 29.41 -12.91 3.93
N PHE A 163 28.25 -12.81 4.60
CA PHE A 163 28.13 -12.33 5.98
C PHE A 163 27.33 -13.29 6.87
N PRO A 164 27.78 -14.56 7.02
CA PRO A 164 27.01 -15.58 7.73
C PRO A 164 26.83 -15.28 9.23
N HIS A 165 27.77 -14.54 9.84
CA HIS A 165 27.72 -14.18 11.26
C HIS A 165 26.71 -13.07 11.59
N CYS A 166 26.15 -12.40 10.57
CA CYS A 166 25.21 -11.29 10.77
C CYS A 166 23.74 -11.72 10.74
N THR A 167 23.46 -13.00 10.50
CA THR A 167 22.08 -13.52 10.33
C THR A 167 21.94 -14.89 10.96
N THR A 168 20.78 -15.17 11.56
CA THR A 168 20.44 -16.52 12.04
C THR A 168 19.98 -17.43 10.92
N GLU A 169 19.94 -18.75 11.15
CA GLU A 169 19.41 -19.71 10.17
C GLU A 169 17.96 -19.40 9.74
N LYS A 170 17.12 -18.97 10.69
CA LYS A 170 15.70 -18.63 10.41
C LYS A 170 15.58 -17.36 9.58
N GLU A 171 16.49 -16.41 9.76
CA GLU A 171 16.57 -15.19 8.95
C GLU A 171 17.04 -15.52 7.54
N VAL A 172 18.06 -16.36 7.39
CA VAL A 172 18.51 -16.86 6.07
C VAL A 172 17.37 -17.59 5.36
N ASP A 173 16.65 -18.46 6.05
CA ASP A 173 15.48 -19.16 5.51
C ASP A 173 14.40 -18.17 5.06
N TYR A 174 14.09 -17.17 5.88
CA TYR A 174 13.16 -16.11 5.53
C TYR A 174 13.64 -15.32 4.29
N LEU A 175 14.91 -14.95 4.20
CA LEU A 175 15.42 -14.14 3.10
C LEU A 175 15.55 -14.91 1.78
N THR A 176 15.65 -16.24 1.81
CA THR A 176 15.99 -17.04 0.62
C THR A 176 14.87 -17.99 0.17
N LYS A 177 14.11 -18.56 1.11
CA LYS A 177 13.05 -19.55 0.86
C LYS A 177 11.68 -18.89 0.84
N PHE A 178 11.36 -18.31 -0.32
CA PHE A 178 10.04 -17.80 -0.64
C PHE A 178 9.77 -17.79 -2.15
N GLU A 179 8.49 -17.83 -2.48
CA GLU A 179 7.99 -17.66 -3.84
C GLU A 179 8.13 -16.19 -4.26
N VAL A 180 8.75 -15.99 -5.42
CA VAL A 180 8.96 -14.67 -6.01
C VAL A 180 7.91 -14.46 -7.09
N LYS A 181 7.29 -13.29 -7.10
CA LYS A 181 6.39 -12.84 -8.18
C LYS A 181 6.82 -11.49 -8.70
N THR A 182 6.62 -11.30 -10.00
CA THR A 182 6.84 -10.03 -10.68
C THR A 182 5.96 -8.95 -10.08
N SER A 183 6.52 -7.75 -9.96
CA SER A 183 5.81 -6.61 -9.39
C SER A 183 4.76 -6.10 -10.39
N ASN A 184 3.58 -5.77 -9.88
CA ASN A 184 2.52 -5.18 -10.68
C ASN A 184 2.78 -3.69 -10.87
N PHE A 185 2.62 -3.20 -12.09
CA PHE A 185 2.67 -1.77 -12.39
C PHE A 185 1.25 -1.23 -12.62
N TYR A 186 0.93 -0.08 -12.05
CA TYR A 186 -0.28 0.67 -12.38
C TYR A 186 -0.09 2.17 -12.16
N GLY A 187 -0.90 2.98 -12.83
CA GLY A 187 -0.93 4.43 -12.69
C GLY A 187 -2.16 4.91 -11.93
N LEU A 188 -1.98 5.90 -11.04
CA LEU A 188 -3.09 6.68 -10.47
C LEU A 188 -3.30 7.98 -11.26
N PRO A 189 -4.50 8.27 -11.79
CA PRO A 189 -4.74 9.46 -12.59
C PRO A 189 -4.59 10.75 -11.78
N LYS A 190 -3.74 11.66 -12.25
CA LYS A 190 -3.50 12.99 -11.65
C LYS A 190 -4.48 14.01 -12.19
N ILE A 191 -5.77 13.79 -11.97
CA ILE A 191 -6.83 14.68 -12.49
C ILE A 191 -6.65 16.16 -12.09
N HIS A 192 -6.06 16.42 -10.92
CA HIS A 192 -5.72 17.76 -10.42
C HIS A 192 -4.59 18.48 -11.18
N LYS A 193 -3.99 17.83 -12.19
CA LYS A 193 -2.96 18.41 -13.07
C LYS A 193 -3.42 18.54 -14.52
N SER A 194 -4.64 18.13 -14.83
CA SER A 194 -5.22 18.23 -16.18
C SER A 194 -6.11 19.47 -16.27
N LYS A 195 -5.79 20.36 -17.20
CA LYS A 195 -6.58 21.54 -17.54
C LYS A 195 -7.88 21.16 -18.24
N GLU A 196 -7.85 20.11 -19.05
CA GLU A 196 -9.06 19.57 -19.71
C GLU A 196 -10.07 19.10 -18.66
N VAL A 197 -9.60 18.38 -17.63
CA VAL A 197 -10.44 17.96 -16.51
C VAL A 197 -10.93 19.15 -15.69
N GLU A 198 -10.05 20.10 -15.37
CA GLU A 198 -10.44 21.31 -14.63
C GLU A 198 -11.54 22.11 -15.36
N THR A 199 -11.40 22.29 -16.66
CA THR A 199 -12.37 23.00 -17.51
C THR A 199 -13.71 22.26 -17.53
N ALA A 200 -13.70 20.95 -17.69
CA ALA A 200 -14.93 20.15 -17.70
C ALA A 200 -15.65 20.17 -16.34
N VAL A 201 -14.91 20.18 -15.21
CA VAL A 201 -15.48 20.37 -13.88
C VAL A 201 -16.23 21.69 -13.78
N GLN A 202 -15.61 22.78 -14.24
CA GLN A 202 -16.21 24.11 -14.20
C GLN A 202 -17.45 24.22 -15.09
N GLN A 203 -17.41 23.63 -16.28
CA GLN A 203 -18.51 23.69 -17.26
C GLN A 203 -19.71 22.82 -16.88
N GLN A 204 -19.46 21.58 -16.47
CA GLN A 204 -20.55 20.62 -16.23
C GLN A 204 -21.15 20.80 -14.83
N ASN A 205 -20.37 21.25 -13.84
CA ASN A 205 -20.80 21.49 -12.46
C ASN A 205 -21.76 20.41 -11.90
N CYS A 206 -21.43 19.15 -12.16
CA CYS A 206 -22.25 17.98 -11.83
C CYS A 206 -21.56 17.10 -10.77
N ALA A 207 -22.34 16.22 -10.14
CA ALA A 207 -21.81 15.22 -9.22
C ALA A 207 -20.82 14.25 -9.88
N TYR A 208 -20.94 14.09 -11.21
CA TYR A 208 -19.95 13.44 -12.04
C TYR A 208 -19.74 14.24 -13.33
N ILE A 209 -18.55 14.11 -13.91
CA ILE A 209 -18.21 14.75 -15.18
C ILE A 209 -17.86 13.68 -16.21
N GLU A 210 -18.16 13.95 -17.46
CA GLU A 210 -17.77 13.12 -18.60
C GLU A 210 -16.82 13.90 -19.52
N ILE A 211 -15.68 13.31 -19.84
CA ILE A 211 -14.64 13.95 -20.66
C ILE A 211 -14.14 12.91 -21.66
N ASN A 212 -14.06 13.31 -22.92
CA ASN A 212 -13.55 12.45 -23.98
C ASN A 212 -12.02 12.46 -23.95
N SER A 213 -11.41 11.38 -23.46
CA SER A 213 -9.99 11.05 -23.62
C SER A 213 -9.01 12.24 -23.50
N PRO A 214 -8.88 12.87 -22.31
CA PRO A 214 -8.07 14.07 -22.12
C PRO A 214 -6.60 13.80 -22.44
N LYS A 215 -5.98 14.65 -23.25
CA LYS A 215 -4.61 14.42 -23.74
C LYS A 215 -3.58 14.74 -22.67
N ASP A 216 -3.85 15.75 -21.86
CA ASP A 216 -2.96 16.25 -20.82
C ASP A 216 -3.00 15.47 -19.49
N LEU A 217 -3.85 14.45 -19.37
CA LEU A 217 -3.96 13.63 -18.17
C LEU A 217 -2.68 12.80 -17.97
N LYS A 218 -2.03 13.02 -16.82
CA LYS A 218 -0.84 12.28 -16.39
C LYS A 218 -1.17 11.28 -15.30
N PHE A 219 -0.33 10.26 -15.16
CA PHE A 219 -0.47 9.24 -14.13
C PHE A 219 0.66 9.33 -13.10
N ARG A 220 0.39 8.92 -11.85
CA ARG A 220 1.43 8.59 -10.87
C ARG A 220 1.76 7.10 -11.03
N PRO A 221 2.96 6.73 -11.48
CA PRO A 221 3.36 5.33 -11.56
C PRO A 221 3.48 4.74 -10.16
N ILE A 222 2.93 3.54 -9.97
CA ILE A 222 3.04 2.74 -8.75
C ILE A 222 3.53 1.34 -9.14
N VAL A 223 4.58 0.89 -8.48
CA VAL A 223 5.10 -0.48 -8.58
C VAL A 223 4.75 -1.22 -7.30
N ALA A 224 3.81 -2.15 -7.37
CA ALA A 224 3.39 -2.99 -6.25
C ALA A 224 4.08 -4.35 -6.32
N GLY A 225 5.08 -4.56 -5.46
CA GLY A 225 5.86 -5.79 -5.38
C GLY A 225 5.77 -6.50 -4.02
N PRO A 226 4.60 -6.98 -3.57
CA PRO A 226 4.46 -7.62 -2.26
C PRO A 226 5.22 -8.96 -2.14
N GLN A 227 5.62 -9.55 -3.28
CA GLN A 227 6.37 -10.79 -3.37
C GLN A 227 7.57 -10.66 -4.32
N CYS A 228 8.05 -9.44 -4.54
CA CYS A 228 9.20 -9.22 -5.41
C CYS A 228 10.50 -9.77 -4.78
N PRO A 229 11.58 -9.98 -5.57
CA PRO A 229 12.82 -10.58 -5.07
C PRO A 229 13.44 -9.85 -3.87
N THR A 230 13.26 -8.53 -3.78
CA THR A 230 13.85 -7.69 -2.73
C THR A 230 12.92 -7.49 -1.53
N HIS A 231 11.64 -7.85 -1.62
CA HIS A 231 10.63 -7.52 -0.61
C HIS A 231 11.04 -7.94 0.80
N ARG A 232 11.46 -9.21 0.98
CA ARG A 232 11.85 -9.73 2.31
C ARG A 232 13.13 -9.13 2.84
N LEU A 233 14.09 -8.83 1.95
CA LEU A 233 15.31 -8.14 2.32
C LEU A 233 15.01 -6.70 2.75
N SER A 234 14.17 -5.98 2.00
CA SER A 234 13.73 -4.63 2.37
C SER A 234 13.01 -4.62 3.72
N HIS A 235 12.13 -5.60 3.98
CA HIS A 235 11.47 -5.73 5.27
C HIS A 235 12.46 -6.00 6.41
N PHE A 236 13.42 -6.90 6.20
CA PHE A 236 14.45 -7.18 7.20
C PHE A 236 15.31 -5.94 7.52
N ILE A 237 15.75 -5.22 6.49
CA ILE A 237 16.52 -3.98 6.65
C ILE A 237 15.69 -2.89 7.34
N ASP A 238 14.41 -2.75 6.99
CA ASP A 238 13.51 -1.77 7.62
C ASP A 238 13.40 -2.01 9.13
N LEU A 239 13.25 -3.28 9.56
CA LEU A 239 13.20 -3.62 10.99
C LEU A 239 14.51 -3.27 11.73
N ILE A 240 15.66 -3.40 11.07
CA ILE A 240 16.97 -3.02 11.65
C ILE A 240 17.14 -1.50 11.71
N LEU A 241 16.72 -0.78 10.66
CA LEU A 241 16.93 0.66 10.55
C LEU A 241 15.92 1.47 11.37
N LYS A 242 14.69 0.96 11.53
CA LYS A 242 13.59 1.69 12.18
C LYS A 242 13.91 2.15 13.62
N PRO A 243 14.52 1.33 14.50
CA PRO A 243 14.97 1.80 15.81
C PRO A 243 16.07 2.87 15.74
N LEU A 244 16.84 2.93 14.65
CA LEU A 244 17.91 3.91 14.48
C LEU A 244 17.38 5.29 14.06
N CYS A 245 16.19 5.35 13.47
CA CYS A 245 15.57 6.61 13.06
C CYS A 245 15.40 7.60 14.22
N GLN A 246 15.21 7.11 15.45
CA GLN A 246 15.08 7.98 16.64
C GLN A 246 16.33 8.80 16.96
N TYR A 247 17.50 8.42 16.42
CA TYR A 247 18.75 9.16 16.60
C TYR A 247 18.94 10.26 15.53
N VAL A 248 18.04 10.36 14.56
CA VAL A 248 18.08 11.42 13.55
C VAL A 248 17.43 12.68 14.13
N PRO A 249 18.13 13.82 14.24
CA PRO A 249 17.59 15.02 14.90
C PRO A 249 16.28 15.57 14.30
N SER A 250 16.06 15.32 13.01
CA SER A 250 14.86 15.76 12.29
C SER A 250 13.84 14.63 12.10
N PHE A 251 13.91 13.56 12.90
CA PHE A 251 12.95 12.47 12.83
C PHE A 251 11.60 12.94 13.34
N ILE A 252 10.57 12.71 12.54
CA ILE A 252 9.17 12.96 12.89
C ILE A 252 8.45 11.63 12.74
N ARG A 253 7.83 11.14 13.81
CA ARG A 253 7.18 9.83 13.82
C ARG A 253 5.84 9.84 13.07
N ASP A 254 5.00 10.83 13.36
CA ASP A 254 3.63 10.92 12.86
C ASP A 254 3.10 12.36 12.94
N ASN A 255 1.83 12.56 12.55
CA ASN A 255 1.20 13.88 12.53
C ASN A 255 1.07 14.50 13.93
N PHE A 256 0.85 13.71 14.98
CA PHE A 256 0.73 14.24 16.34
C PHE A 256 2.10 14.62 16.89
N ASP A 257 3.11 13.80 16.61
CA ASP A 257 4.50 14.11 16.93
C ASP A 257 4.93 15.43 16.25
N PHE A 258 4.60 15.61 14.97
CA PHE A 258 4.83 16.88 14.28
C PHE A 258 4.15 18.07 14.97
N LEU A 259 2.87 17.95 15.34
CA LEU A 259 2.14 19.02 16.03
C LEU A 259 2.78 19.37 17.38
N ASN A 260 3.30 18.38 18.10
CA ASN A 260 4.00 18.60 19.37
C ASN A 260 5.36 19.32 19.19
N HIS A 261 5.97 19.26 18.00
CA HIS A 261 7.18 20.00 17.67
C HIS A 261 6.90 21.45 17.26
N LEU A 262 5.65 21.80 16.96
CA LEU A 262 5.27 23.18 16.65
C LEU A 262 5.10 23.99 17.93
N PRO A 263 5.49 25.28 17.93
CA PRO A 263 5.23 26.15 19.06
C PRO A 263 3.71 26.38 19.21
N ALA A 264 3.23 26.46 20.45
CA ALA A 264 1.83 26.73 20.75
C ALA A 264 1.38 28.13 20.29
N GLU A 265 2.30 29.08 20.34
CA GLU A 265 2.09 30.47 19.93
C GLU A 265 3.18 30.88 18.94
N VAL A 266 2.78 31.71 17.98
CA VAL A 266 3.67 32.27 16.97
C VAL A 266 3.56 33.78 17.05
N LYS A 267 4.69 34.50 16.94
CA LYS A 267 4.69 35.97 16.95
C LYS A 267 3.87 36.53 15.79
N GLU A 268 3.26 37.70 16.00
CA GLU A 268 2.44 38.37 14.99
C GLU A 268 3.21 38.71 13.70
N ASP A 269 4.52 38.89 13.77
CA ASP A 269 5.40 39.19 12.63
C ASP A 269 5.96 37.94 11.92
N ALA A 270 5.54 36.74 12.33
CA ALA A 270 6.06 35.51 11.75
C ALA A 270 5.54 35.25 10.34
N ILE A 271 6.40 34.69 9.50
CA ILE A 271 6.07 34.31 8.13
C ILE A 271 6.06 32.79 8.02
N LEU A 272 4.91 32.22 7.63
CA LEU A 272 4.83 30.81 7.27
C LEU A 272 5.40 30.60 5.86
N VAL A 273 6.45 29.78 5.76
CA VAL A 273 7.06 29.42 4.48
C VAL A 273 6.83 27.94 4.21
N SER A 274 6.15 27.62 3.11
CA SER A 274 5.98 26.25 2.63
C SER A 274 6.91 25.98 1.45
N PHE A 275 7.66 24.88 1.51
CA PHE A 275 8.48 24.41 0.40
C PHE A 275 7.89 23.11 -0.17
N ASP A 276 7.74 23.04 -1.48
CA ASP A 276 7.38 21.79 -2.18
C ASP A 276 8.65 21.18 -2.78
N VAL A 277 9.02 19.99 -2.32
CA VAL A 277 10.15 19.24 -2.85
C VAL A 277 9.65 18.31 -3.94
N THR A 278 10.05 18.58 -5.19
CA THR A 278 9.70 17.74 -6.33
C THR A 278 10.66 16.55 -6.45
N SER A 279 10.11 15.37 -6.75
CA SER A 279 10.89 14.22 -7.23
C SER A 279 11.92 13.67 -6.23
N LEU A 280 11.58 13.62 -4.94
CA LEU A 280 12.48 13.16 -3.87
C LEU A 280 13.09 11.77 -4.14
N TYR A 281 12.26 10.80 -4.53
CA TYR A 281 12.70 9.42 -4.73
C TYR A 281 13.52 9.20 -6.00
N THR A 282 13.31 10.00 -7.04
CA THR A 282 14.01 9.85 -8.33
C THR A 282 15.33 10.63 -8.38
N ASN A 283 15.59 11.47 -7.37
CA ASN A 283 16.78 12.31 -7.29
C ASN A 283 17.81 11.82 -6.25
N ILE A 284 17.80 10.51 -5.94
CA ILE A 284 18.78 9.91 -5.02
C ILE A 284 20.09 9.66 -5.77
N PRO A 285 21.23 10.29 -5.39
CA PRO A 285 22.50 10.08 -6.08
C PRO A 285 22.98 8.62 -5.93
N HIS A 286 23.18 7.92 -7.04
CA HIS A 286 23.55 6.50 -7.04
C HIS A 286 25.05 6.22 -6.80
N ILE A 287 25.91 7.24 -6.82
CA ILE A 287 27.38 7.06 -6.86
C ILE A 287 28.08 7.28 -5.49
N GLN A 288 27.38 7.74 -4.44
CA GLN A 288 28.04 8.25 -3.22
C GLN A 288 27.44 7.75 -1.88
N GLN A 289 27.03 6.49 -1.80
CA GLN A 289 26.58 5.87 -0.54
C GLN A 289 27.58 4.86 0.05
N THR A 290 28.88 5.01 -0.23
CA THR A 290 29.92 4.50 0.66
C THR A 290 30.00 5.43 1.88
N PHE A 291 29.43 4.99 3.00
CA PHE A 291 29.67 5.43 4.38
C PHE A 291 30.51 6.71 4.55
N THR A 292 29.91 7.87 4.29
CA THR A 292 30.44 9.19 4.67
C THR A 292 29.39 9.96 5.45
N SER A 293 28.79 9.32 6.45
CA SER A 293 27.95 9.98 7.46
C SER A 293 28.76 10.54 8.63
N ARG A 294 30.10 10.60 8.55
CA ARG A 294 30.96 11.14 9.61
C ARG A 294 31.70 12.45 9.29
N SER A 295 31.48 13.07 8.14
CA SER A 295 32.15 14.33 7.80
C SER A 295 31.20 15.31 7.13
N GLN A 296 30.76 16.33 7.88
CA GLN A 296 30.21 17.60 7.41
C GLN A 296 29.13 17.56 6.31
N ARG A 297 27.86 17.51 6.72
CA ARG A 297 26.80 18.14 5.92
C ARG A 297 26.92 19.66 6.03
N ARG A 298 27.84 20.26 5.27
CA ARG A 298 27.57 21.60 4.74
C ARG A 298 26.55 21.41 3.63
N CYS A 299 25.33 21.87 3.85
CA CYS A 299 24.35 22.03 2.78
C CYS A 299 24.94 22.95 1.70
N ASN A 300 25.51 22.38 0.64
CA ASN A 300 25.65 23.10 -0.60
C ASN A 300 24.25 23.23 -1.20
N ILE A 301 23.65 24.40 -0.97
CA ILE A 301 22.41 24.86 -1.61
C ILE A 301 22.71 25.05 -3.10
N GLY A 302 22.74 23.95 -3.84
CA GLY A 302 22.86 23.92 -5.29
C GLY A 302 21.49 24.05 -5.94
N LYS A 303 21.20 25.25 -6.46
CA LYS A 303 20.04 25.60 -7.30
C LYS A 303 18.67 25.16 -6.79
N LEU A 304 18.24 25.76 -5.66
CA LEU A 304 16.82 25.98 -5.37
C LEU A 304 16.23 26.88 -6.48
N ARG A 305 15.35 26.31 -7.32
CA ARG A 305 14.58 27.10 -8.28
C ARG A 305 13.54 27.90 -7.48
N ARG A 306 13.78 29.21 -7.34
CA ARG A 306 12.83 30.15 -6.71
C ARG A 306 11.56 30.21 -7.56
N ASN A 307 10.51 29.50 -7.18
CA ASN A 307 9.15 29.89 -7.57
C ASN A 307 8.67 30.92 -6.54
N LYS A 308 8.85 32.21 -6.85
CA LYS A 308 8.15 33.28 -6.14
C LYS A 308 6.70 33.27 -6.63
N SER A 309 5.81 32.59 -5.92
CA SER A 309 4.40 33.01 -5.86
C SER A 309 4.11 33.40 -4.42
N LEU A 310 4.23 34.69 -4.12
CA LEU A 310 3.57 35.23 -2.94
C LEU A 310 2.07 35.10 -3.20
N HIS A 311 1.40 34.25 -2.43
CA HIS A 311 -0.04 34.30 -2.30
C HIS A 311 -0.32 34.68 -0.86
N GLN A 312 -0.78 35.93 -0.66
CA GLN A 312 -1.44 36.32 0.58
C GLN A 312 -2.73 35.52 0.66
N TYR A 313 -2.75 34.50 1.51
CA TYR A 313 -3.98 33.78 1.83
C TYR A 313 -4.68 34.51 2.97
N THR A 314 -5.66 35.36 2.65
CA THR A 314 -6.69 35.75 3.62
C THR A 314 -7.55 34.53 3.92
N ALA A 315 -7.60 34.14 5.20
CA ALA A 315 -8.41 33.03 5.68
C ALA A 315 -9.89 33.27 5.37
N GLN A 316 -10.41 32.57 4.36
CA GLN A 316 -11.85 32.45 4.15
C GLN A 316 -12.20 30.96 4.17
N THR A 317 -12.71 30.54 5.32
CA THR A 317 -13.25 29.21 5.60
C THR A 317 -14.44 28.93 4.68
N ARG A 318 -14.20 28.25 3.55
CA ARG A 318 -15.25 27.52 2.81
C ARG A 318 -14.70 26.19 2.34
N ILE A 319 -14.72 25.21 3.25
CA ILE A 319 -14.60 23.79 2.90
C ILE A 319 -15.88 23.41 2.15
N ARG A 320 -15.82 23.35 0.82
CA ARG A 320 -16.74 22.55 0.02
C ARG A 320 -15.99 21.36 -0.56
N CYS A 321 -15.88 20.31 0.25
CA CYS A 321 -15.51 18.98 -0.22
C CYS A 321 -16.70 18.37 -1.00
N CYS A 322 -16.78 18.64 -2.31
CA CYS A 322 -17.62 17.81 -3.17
C CYS A 322 -16.81 16.59 -3.63
N LYS A 323 -17.26 15.39 -3.25
CA LYS A 323 -16.82 14.12 -3.82
C LYS A 323 -17.23 14.09 -5.30
N ILE A 324 -16.32 14.46 -6.19
CA ILE A 324 -16.57 14.38 -7.64
C ILE A 324 -16.18 12.99 -8.11
N LEU A 325 -17.08 12.30 -8.79
CA LEU A 325 -16.75 11.14 -9.62
C LEU A 325 -16.36 11.61 -11.02
N ALA A 326 -15.16 11.31 -11.48
CA ALA A 326 -14.77 11.55 -12.87
C ALA A 326 -15.00 10.28 -13.69
N ARG A 327 -15.78 10.36 -14.76
CA ARG A 327 -15.82 9.32 -15.78
C ARG A 327 -15.07 9.88 -16.99
N VAL A 328 -13.85 9.43 -17.18
CA VAL A 328 -13.11 9.62 -18.41
C VAL A 328 -13.61 8.55 -19.39
N ILE A 329 -14.16 8.98 -20.52
CA ILE A 329 -14.63 8.06 -21.57
C ILE A 329 -13.52 7.91 -22.60
#